data_AF-A0AAD9G0Q9-F1
#
_entry.id   AF-A0AAD9G0Q9-F1
#
_cell.length_a   1.000
_cell.length_b   1.000
_cell.length_c   1.000
_cell.angle_alpha   90.00
_cell.angle_beta   90.00
_cell.angle_gamma   90.00
#
_symmetry.space_group_name_H-M   'P 1'
#
loop_
_entity.id
_entity.type
_entity.pdbx_description
1 polymer ?
#
loop_
_entity_poly.entity_id
_entity_poly.type
_entity_poly.pdbx_seq_one_letter_code
_entity_poly.pdbx_strand_id
1 'polypeptide(L)'
;MNTNALKSDYAAFENMIAHAIFCASRRNGVRGISFNDFFAGLLGELQDKFEPMTMTIAGSSKRIVASDLLHGFPALSSLVNATIPFLAPPNAEWPDPILKADGCNFGHLVRSTGEERCDTYVINVNTPERPLFICDCKYWNEAVGSDNVRNIVGGLEEFWGDKWTIVLLFCVQLENVKNWEQEEIGCVKVTCETHQSPEGKKKKLLVVMEMGTL
;
A
#
# COMPACT_ATOMS: atom_id res chain seq x y z
N MET A 1 -3.12 27.25 9.78
CA MET A 1 -3.69 26.01 10.36
C MET A 1 -4.43 25.30 9.25
N ASN A 2 -4.06 24.06 8.95
CA ASN A 2 -4.75 23.27 7.94
C ASN A 2 -6.05 22.73 8.56
N THR A 3 -7.20 23.26 8.12
CA THR A 3 -8.55 22.91 8.61
C THR A 3 -9.11 21.65 7.97
N ASN A 4 -8.37 20.98 7.09
CA ASN A 4 -8.80 19.78 6.36
C ASN A 4 -8.46 18.46 7.08
N ALA A 5 -8.22 18.49 8.40
CA ALA A 5 -7.97 17.29 9.17
C ALA A 5 -9.29 16.60 9.56
N LEU A 6 -9.97 16.00 8.58
CA LEU A 6 -11.17 15.18 8.79
C LEU A 6 -10.77 13.74 9.16
N LYS A 7 -10.50 13.53 10.45
CA LYS A 7 -10.80 12.33 11.25
C LYS A 7 -10.48 12.70 12.69
N SER A 8 -11.48 12.73 13.58
CA SER A 8 -11.28 13.14 14.99
C SER A 8 -10.62 12.07 15.86
N ASP A 9 -10.00 11.06 15.28
CA ASP A 9 -9.15 10.12 16.00
C ASP A 9 -7.91 9.81 15.17
N TYR A 10 -6.81 10.43 15.59
CA TYR A 10 -5.46 10.08 15.19
C TYR A 10 -5.15 8.69 15.72
N ALA A 11 -5.71 7.64 15.11
CA ALA A 11 -5.30 6.27 15.39
C ALA A 11 -3.80 6.21 15.10
N ALA A 12 -2.99 6.10 16.16
CA ALA A 12 -1.53 6.20 16.08
C ALA A 12 -0.95 5.26 15.01
N PHE A 13 -1.60 4.12 14.81
CA PHE A 13 -1.31 3.14 13.77
C PHE A 13 -1.46 3.71 12.34
N GLU A 14 -2.58 4.35 12.00
CA GLU A 14 -2.77 4.97 10.67
C GLU A 14 -1.70 6.04 10.40
N ASN A 15 -1.37 6.86 11.41
CA ASN A 15 -0.32 7.88 11.27
C ASN A 15 1.06 7.26 11.07
N MET A 16 1.36 6.18 11.80
CA MET A 16 2.60 5.44 11.66
C MET A 16 2.74 4.88 10.23
N ILE A 17 1.70 4.24 9.70
CA ILE A 17 1.70 3.71 8.33
C ILE A 17 1.85 4.83 7.29
N ALA A 18 1.09 5.93 7.43
CA ALA A 18 1.24 7.09 6.55
C ALA A 18 2.67 7.66 6.58
N HIS A 19 3.28 7.71 7.76
CA HIS A 19 4.65 8.18 7.92
C HIS A 19 5.67 7.21 7.28
N ALA A 20 5.49 5.90 7.45
CA ALA A 20 6.33 4.89 6.82
C ALA A 20 6.28 4.98 5.28
N ILE A 21 5.08 5.13 4.71
CA ILE A 21 4.89 5.35 3.26
C ILE A 21 5.61 6.63 2.80
N PHE A 22 5.42 7.71 3.55
CA PHE A 22 6.09 8.99 3.27
C PHE A 22 7.62 8.84 3.29
N CYS A 23 8.19 8.25 4.33
CA CYS A 23 9.64 8.04 4.45
C CYS A 23 10.19 7.14 3.35
N ALA A 24 9.54 6.00 3.08
CA ALA A 24 9.93 5.07 2.02
C ALA A 24 9.97 5.74 0.64
N SER A 25 9.01 6.62 0.33
CA SER A 25 8.93 7.32 -0.96
C SER A 25 10.10 8.28 -1.23
N ARG A 26 10.79 8.76 -0.18
CA ARG A 26 11.82 9.81 -0.29
C ARG A 26 13.23 9.28 -0.50
N ARG A 27 13.41 7.96 -0.44
CA ARG A 27 14.72 7.29 -0.40
C ARG A 27 15.57 7.46 -1.66
N ASN A 28 14.95 7.75 -2.80
CA ASN A 28 15.66 8.01 -4.06
C ASN A 28 15.55 9.49 -4.52
N GLY A 29 15.19 10.39 -3.59
CA GLY A 29 15.03 11.82 -3.86
C GLY A 29 13.86 12.15 -4.79
N VAL A 30 13.90 13.36 -5.34
CA VAL A 30 12.76 13.96 -6.07
C VAL A 30 12.43 13.28 -7.41
N ARG A 31 13.28 12.39 -7.91
CA ARG A 31 13.03 11.61 -9.14
C ARG A 31 12.03 10.47 -8.91
N GLY A 32 11.67 10.19 -7.67
CA GLY A 32 10.88 9.04 -7.27
C GLY A 32 11.71 7.76 -7.21
N ILE A 33 11.09 6.69 -6.75
CA ILE A 33 11.73 5.41 -6.39
C ILE A 33 11.02 4.25 -7.11
N SER A 34 11.76 3.20 -7.47
CA SER A 34 11.15 2.02 -8.11
C SER A 34 10.15 1.35 -7.16
N PHE A 35 9.14 0.67 -7.71
CA PHE A 35 8.18 -0.08 -6.89
C PHE A 35 8.86 -1.08 -5.95
N ASN A 36 9.90 -1.78 -6.42
CA ASN A 36 10.65 -2.76 -5.64
C ASN A 36 11.39 -2.13 -4.47
N ASP A 37 12.14 -1.05 -4.72
CA ASP A 37 12.92 -0.37 -3.68
C ASP A 37 12.00 0.36 -2.70
N PHE A 38 10.88 0.91 -3.18
CA PHE A 38 9.85 1.50 -2.34
C PHE A 38 9.30 0.47 -1.36
N PHE A 39 8.89 -0.70 -1.85
CA PHE A 39 8.26 -1.72 -1.03
C PHE A 39 9.25 -2.33 -0.03
N ALA A 40 10.49 -2.59 -0.44
CA ALA A 40 11.56 -3.02 0.46
C ALA A 40 11.88 -1.97 1.54
N GLY A 41 11.88 -0.68 1.15
CA GLY A 41 12.04 0.44 2.06
C GLY A 41 10.87 0.55 3.05
N LEU A 42 9.63 0.44 2.57
CA LEU A 42 8.42 0.46 3.39
C LEU A 42 8.45 -0.63 4.45
N LEU A 43 8.76 -1.87 4.08
CA LEU A 43 8.94 -2.96 5.03
C LEU A 43 10.04 -2.68 6.06
N GLY A 44 11.12 -2.01 5.64
CA GLY A 44 12.21 -1.58 6.51
C GLY A 44 11.83 -0.46 7.49
N GLU A 45 10.95 0.48 7.11
CA GLU A 45 10.42 1.53 8.00
C GLU A 45 9.55 0.96 9.14
N LEU A 46 9.10 -0.29 8.98
CA LEU A 46 8.24 -0.99 9.92
C LEU A 46 9.03 -1.90 10.87
N GLN A 47 10.37 -1.83 10.84
CA GLN A 47 11.27 -2.56 11.73
C GLN A 47 11.82 -1.65 12.84
N ASP A 48 12.26 -2.23 13.96
CA ASP A 48 12.94 -1.50 15.05
C ASP A 48 14.19 -0.74 14.59
N LYS A 49 14.91 -1.35 13.64
CA LYS A 49 16.07 -0.77 12.99
C LYS A 49 15.82 -0.74 11.51
N PHE A 50 15.95 0.44 10.94
CA PHE A 50 15.76 0.61 9.51
C PHE A 50 16.81 -0.20 8.72
N GLU A 51 16.35 -1.20 7.99
CA GLU A 51 17.08 -1.90 6.94
C GLU A 51 16.10 -2.28 5.81
N PRO A 52 16.42 -2.05 4.52
CA PRO A 52 15.55 -2.50 3.43
C PRO A 52 15.37 -4.02 3.50
N MET A 53 14.11 -4.46 3.56
CA MET A 53 13.82 -5.88 3.81
C MET A 53 13.98 -6.71 2.54
N THR A 54 14.62 -7.88 2.69
CA THR A 54 14.63 -8.92 1.66
C THR A 54 13.44 -9.84 1.87
N MET A 55 12.64 -10.05 0.83
CA MET A 55 11.47 -10.91 0.87
C MET A 55 11.81 -12.35 0.46
N THR A 56 11.17 -13.34 1.10
CA THR A 56 11.30 -14.76 0.74
C THR A 56 9.96 -15.48 0.66
N ILE A 57 9.87 -16.50 -0.18
CA ILE A 57 8.67 -17.36 -0.28
C ILE A 57 8.59 -18.26 0.96
N ALA A 58 7.41 -18.38 1.57
CA ALA A 58 7.19 -19.25 2.73
C ALA A 58 7.64 -20.69 2.45
N GLY A 59 8.42 -21.26 3.37
CA GLY A 59 8.99 -22.61 3.21
C GLY A 59 10.13 -22.72 2.18
N SER A 60 10.68 -21.60 1.71
CA SER A 60 11.78 -21.54 0.74
C SER A 60 12.84 -20.51 1.14
N SER A 61 14.09 -20.74 0.74
CA SER A 61 15.17 -19.75 0.82
C SER A 61 15.23 -18.83 -0.41
N LYS A 62 14.30 -18.97 -1.35
CA LYS A 62 14.25 -18.17 -2.57
C LYS A 62 13.87 -16.72 -2.23
N ARG A 63 14.81 -15.81 -2.49
CA ARG A 63 14.59 -14.37 -2.42
C ARG A 63 13.72 -13.89 -3.57
N ILE A 64 12.84 -12.95 -3.29
CA ILE A 64 11.94 -12.30 -4.26
C ILE A 64 11.97 -10.77 -4.07
N VAL A 65 11.51 -10.05 -5.07
CA VAL A 65 11.24 -8.61 -5.03
C VAL A 65 9.73 -8.36 -5.08
N ALA A 66 9.28 -7.14 -4.76
CA ALA A 66 7.86 -6.83 -4.70
C ALA A 66 7.12 -7.06 -6.04
N SER A 67 7.78 -6.84 -7.17
CA SER A 67 7.22 -7.12 -8.51
C SER A 67 6.91 -8.60 -8.73
N ASP A 68 7.58 -9.52 -8.01
CA ASP A 68 7.26 -10.94 -8.08
C ASP A 68 5.87 -11.24 -7.48
N LEU A 69 5.37 -10.40 -6.56
CA LEU A 69 3.99 -10.49 -6.03
C LEU A 69 2.94 -10.17 -7.11
N LEU A 70 3.33 -9.38 -8.12
CA LEU A 70 2.46 -8.95 -9.21
C LEU A 70 2.48 -9.93 -10.39
N HIS A 71 3.36 -10.94 -10.35
CA HIS A 71 3.47 -11.93 -11.40
C HIS A 71 2.18 -12.75 -11.51
N GLY A 72 1.58 -12.80 -12.71
CA GLY A 72 0.27 -13.43 -12.94
C GLY A 72 -0.92 -12.46 -12.95
N PHE A 73 -0.68 -11.16 -12.71
CA PHE A 73 -1.70 -10.10 -12.78
C PHE A 73 -1.42 -9.12 -13.93
N PRO A 74 -1.85 -9.40 -15.18
CA PRO A 74 -1.53 -8.55 -16.34
C PRO A 74 -1.96 -7.08 -16.17
N ALA A 75 -3.07 -6.85 -15.46
CA ALA A 75 -3.59 -5.52 -15.16
C ALA A 75 -2.66 -4.69 -14.23
N LEU A 76 -1.72 -5.33 -13.53
CA LEU A 76 -0.75 -4.70 -12.63
C LEU A 76 0.64 -4.50 -13.27
N SER A 77 0.80 -4.87 -14.54
CA SER A 77 2.08 -4.73 -15.26
C SER A 77 2.60 -3.29 -15.34
N SER A 78 1.70 -2.30 -15.38
CA SER A 78 2.07 -0.88 -15.33
C SER A 78 2.66 -0.49 -13.98
N LEU A 79 2.21 -1.11 -12.88
CA LEU A 79 2.71 -0.84 -11.53
C LEU A 79 4.11 -1.41 -11.31
N VAL A 80 4.41 -2.57 -11.91
CA VAL A 80 5.78 -3.17 -11.89
C VAL A 80 6.83 -2.18 -12.39
N ASN A 81 6.48 -1.43 -13.44
CA ASN A 81 7.36 -0.44 -14.06
C ASN A 81 7.12 0.99 -13.52
N ALA A 82 6.20 1.15 -12.57
CA ALA A 82 5.87 2.46 -12.04
C ALA A 82 7.00 2.98 -11.15
N THR A 83 7.23 4.28 -11.25
CA THR A 83 8.07 5.01 -10.30
C THR A 83 7.15 5.62 -9.25
N ILE A 84 7.28 5.16 -8.01
CA ILE A 84 6.58 5.75 -6.87
C ILE A 84 7.14 7.18 -6.69
N PRO A 85 6.26 8.19 -6.73
CA PRO A 85 6.71 9.58 -6.69
C PRO A 85 7.26 9.97 -5.32
N PHE A 86 8.04 11.06 -5.30
CA PHE A 86 8.42 11.75 -4.08
C PHE A 86 7.18 12.42 -3.46
N LEU A 87 6.71 11.87 -2.33
CA LEU A 87 5.43 12.26 -1.77
C LEU A 87 5.53 13.55 -0.94
N ALA A 88 4.51 14.40 -1.10
CA ALA A 88 4.23 15.44 -0.12
C ALA A 88 3.87 14.81 1.23
N PRO A 89 4.06 15.53 2.35
CA PRO A 89 3.46 15.13 3.62
C PRO A 89 1.95 14.85 3.48
N PRO A 90 1.36 14.01 4.34
CA PRO A 90 -0.07 13.71 4.29
C PRO A 90 -0.96 14.95 4.13
N ASN A 91 -1.81 14.97 3.10
CA ASN A 91 -2.74 16.06 2.75
C ASN A 91 -2.09 17.43 2.49
N ALA A 92 -0.78 17.49 2.28
CA ALA A 92 -0.09 18.69 1.81
C ALA A 92 -0.01 18.68 0.29
N GLU A 93 -0.09 19.88 -0.30
CA GLU A 93 0.07 20.08 -1.75
C GLU A 93 1.46 20.61 -2.07
N TRP A 94 1.97 20.24 -3.25
CA TRP A 94 3.18 20.83 -3.78
C TRP A 94 2.91 22.22 -4.35
N PRO A 95 3.80 23.20 -4.11
CA PRO A 95 3.72 24.49 -4.79
C PRO A 95 3.88 24.34 -6.31
N ASP A 96 3.05 25.05 -7.08
CA ASP A 96 3.08 25.04 -8.56
C ASP A 96 4.48 25.19 -9.19
N PRO A 97 5.41 26.03 -8.68
CA PRO A 97 6.73 26.15 -9.28
C PRO A 97 7.55 24.84 -9.22
N ILE A 98 7.37 24.05 -8.18
CA ILE A 98 8.09 22.78 -8.00
C ILE A 98 7.54 21.71 -8.96
N LEU A 99 6.23 21.73 -9.21
CA LEU A 99 5.60 20.78 -10.14
C LEU A 99 6.04 20.98 -11.60
N LYS A 100 6.59 22.16 -11.93
CA LYS A 100 7.13 22.48 -13.26
C LYS A 100 8.61 22.10 -13.42
N ALA A 101 9.25 21.57 -12.38
CA ALA A 101 10.66 21.21 -12.43
C ALA A 101 10.88 19.91 -13.23
N ASP A 102 11.73 19.99 -14.25
CA ASP A 102 12.05 18.84 -15.11
C ASP A 102 12.77 17.73 -14.34
N GLY A 103 12.49 16.49 -14.73
CA GLY A 103 13.13 15.30 -14.16
C GLY A 103 12.68 14.93 -12.74
N CYS A 104 11.71 15.65 -12.18
CA CYS A 104 11.12 15.33 -10.88
C CYS A 104 9.81 14.53 -11.04
N ASN A 105 9.52 13.66 -10.09
CA ASN A 105 8.30 12.87 -10.03
C ASN A 105 7.63 13.10 -8.67
N PHE A 106 6.70 14.04 -8.62
CA PHE A 106 5.99 14.42 -7.40
C PHE A 106 4.63 13.75 -7.31
N GLY A 107 4.23 13.47 -6.07
CA GLY A 107 2.97 12.82 -5.77
C GLY A 107 2.42 13.29 -4.42
N HIS A 108 1.19 12.88 -4.15
CA HIS A 108 0.51 13.20 -2.90
C HIS A 108 0.18 11.92 -2.15
N LEU A 109 0.49 11.93 -0.86
CA LEU A 109 -0.06 10.99 0.10
C LEU A 109 -1.32 11.62 0.67
N VAL A 110 -2.46 11.01 0.40
CA VAL A 110 -3.75 11.50 0.87
C VAL A 110 -4.24 10.62 2.01
N ARG A 111 -4.65 11.25 3.11
CA ARG A 111 -5.46 10.65 4.16
C ARG A 111 -6.91 10.90 3.83
N SER A 112 -7.64 9.80 3.65
CA SER A 112 -9.06 9.77 3.35
C SER A 112 -9.87 10.30 4.53
N THR A 113 -11.01 10.90 4.20
CA THR A 113 -11.97 11.42 5.20
C THR A 113 -12.87 10.33 5.77
N GLY A 114 -12.78 9.11 5.22
CA GLY A 114 -13.54 7.93 5.63
C GLY A 114 -14.68 7.59 4.67
N GLU A 115 -15.16 8.55 3.89
CA GLU A 115 -16.15 8.32 2.83
C GLU A 115 -15.56 7.46 1.70
N GLU A 116 -14.25 7.58 1.48
CA GLU A 116 -13.51 6.89 0.43
C GLU A 116 -13.18 5.43 0.76
N ARG A 117 -13.76 4.86 1.82
CA ARG A 117 -13.65 3.44 2.19
C ARG A 117 -12.20 2.91 2.32
N CYS A 118 -11.27 3.80 2.64
CA CYS A 118 -9.85 3.52 2.92
C CYS A 118 -9.29 4.56 3.90
N ASP A 119 -8.06 4.36 4.40
CA ASP A 119 -7.42 5.30 5.33
C ASP A 119 -6.43 6.23 4.64
N THR A 120 -5.63 5.68 3.71
CA THR A 120 -4.69 6.47 2.91
C THR A 120 -4.62 5.97 1.48
N TYR A 121 -4.24 6.84 0.55
CA TYR A 121 -3.93 6.44 -0.81
C TYR A 121 -2.86 7.34 -1.42
N VAL A 122 -2.17 6.83 -2.43
CA VAL A 122 -1.11 7.57 -3.12
C VAL A 122 -1.54 7.89 -4.53
N ILE A 123 -1.39 9.16 -4.92
CA ILE A 123 -1.62 9.62 -6.30
C ILE A 123 -0.35 10.24 -6.89
N ASN A 124 -0.14 10.01 -8.18
CA ASN A 124 0.84 10.74 -8.95
C ASN A 124 0.21 12.05 -9.43
N VAL A 125 0.95 13.17 -9.37
CA VAL A 125 0.48 14.47 -9.87
C VAL A 125 0.10 14.39 -11.36
N ASN A 126 0.79 13.56 -12.14
CA ASN A 126 0.54 13.39 -13.57
C ASN A 126 -0.68 12.52 -13.88
N THR A 127 -1.16 11.73 -12.90
CA THR A 127 -2.33 10.84 -13.06
C THR A 127 -3.20 10.87 -11.79
N PRO A 128 -3.79 12.02 -11.43
CA PRO A 128 -4.43 12.20 -10.12
C PRO A 128 -5.76 11.43 -9.99
N GLU A 129 -6.35 10.99 -11.09
CA GLU A 129 -7.66 10.32 -11.12
C GLU A 129 -7.64 8.88 -10.60
N ARG A 130 -6.45 8.26 -10.53
CA ARG A 130 -6.29 6.86 -10.12
C ARG A 130 -5.20 6.74 -9.05
N PRO A 131 -5.49 6.09 -7.92
CA PRO A 131 -4.45 5.81 -6.94
C PRO A 131 -3.43 4.84 -7.52
N LEU A 132 -2.15 5.09 -7.26
CA LEU A 132 -1.08 4.11 -7.50
C LEU A 132 -1.29 2.87 -6.62
N PHE A 133 -1.67 3.10 -5.35
CA PHE A 133 -2.14 2.09 -4.43
C PHE A 133 -2.99 2.73 -3.33
N ILE A 134 -3.86 1.92 -2.75
CA ILE A 134 -4.67 2.26 -1.57
C ILE A 134 -4.08 1.56 -0.35
N CYS A 135 -4.23 2.15 0.83
CA CYS A 135 -3.99 1.48 2.10
C CYS A 135 -5.20 1.56 3.02
N ASP A 136 -5.42 0.46 3.71
CA ASP A 136 -6.43 0.33 4.76
C ASP A 136 -5.73 -0.24 6.01
N CYS A 137 -5.98 0.36 7.17
CA CYS A 137 -5.25 0.11 8.41
C CYS A 137 -6.22 -0.41 9.48
N LYS A 138 -6.09 -1.69 9.85
CA LYS A 138 -6.90 -2.34 10.88
C LYS A 138 -6.06 -2.64 12.13
N TYR A 139 -6.03 -1.67 13.03
CA TYR A 139 -5.53 -1.86 14.40
C TYR A 139 -6.65 -2.37 15.29
N TRP A 140 -6.91 -3.68 15.23
CA TRP A 140 -7.95 -4.34 16.03
C TRP A 140 -7.32 -5.24 17.09
N ASN A 141 -8.00 -5.34 18.23
CA ASN A 141 -7.63 -6.28 19.29
C ASN A 141 -7.88 -7.74 18.87
N GLU A 142 -8.71 -7.94 17.85
CA GLU A 142 -9.02 -9.23 17.25
C GLU A 142 -8.34 -9.36 15.90
N ALA A 143 -8.01 -10.60 15.54
CA ALA A 143 -7.39 -10.89 14.26
C ALA A 143 -8.38 -10.59 13.11
N VAL A 144 -7.85 -10.06 12.00
CA VAL A 144 -8.64 -9.76 10.81
C VAL A 144 -9.05 -11.07 10.16
N GLY A 145 -10.34 -11.39 10.19
CA GLY A 145 -10.90 -12.59 9.59
C GLY A 145 -11.27 -12.42 8.11
N SER A 146 -11.56 -13.53 7.43
CA SER A 146 -11.98 -13.53 6.02
C SER A 146 -13.18 -12.63 5.74
N ASP A 147 -14.15 -12.56 6.66
CA ASP A 147 -15.32 -11.68 6.52
C ASP A 147 -14.96 -10.21 6.58
N ASN A 148 -14.03 -9.83 7.44
CA ASN A 148 -13.53 -8.46 7.51
C ASN A 148 -12.82 -8.07 6.22
N VAL A 149 -11.96 -8.96 5.71
CA VAL A 149 -11.28 -8.73 4.42
C VAL A 149 -12.30 -8.59 3.28
N ARG A 150 -13.33 -9.44 3.24
CA ARG A 150 -14.42 -9.33 2.26
C ARG A 150 -15.16 -8.01 2.36
N ASN A 151 -15.47 -7.54 3.56
CA ASN A 151 -16.16 -6.27 3.78
C ASN A 151 -15.32 -5.06 3.35
N ILE A 152 -14.00 -5.10 3.59
CA ILE A 152 -13.06 -4.07 3.13
C ILE A 152 -13.07 -4.04 1.60
N VAL A 153 -12.84 -5.19 0.96
CA VAL A 153 -12.85 -5.30 -0.50
C VAL A 153 -14.19 -4.86 -1.09
N GLY A 154 -15.32 -5.26 -0.50
CA GLY A 154 -16.65 -4.85 -0.95
C GLY A 154 -16.83 -3.34 -0.89
N GLY A 155 -16.38 -2.67 0.17
CA GLY A 155 -16.40 -1.22 0.27
C GLY A 155 -15.51 -0.53 -0.75
N LEU A 156 -14.35 -1.11 -1.07
CA LEU A 156 -13.46 -0.58 -2.10
C LEU A 156 -14.03 -0.75 -3.51
N GLU A 157 -14.68 -1.88 -3.81
CA GLU A 157 -15.41 -2.05 -5.06
C GLU A 157 -16.57 -1.06 -5.19
N GLU A 158 -17.33 -0.83 -4.12
CA GLU A 158 -18.45 0.12 -4.11
C GLU A 158 -18.01 1.56 -4.39
N PHE A 159 -16.93 2.03 -3.74
CA PHE A 159 -16.49 3.42 -3.87
C PHE A 159 -15.52 3.65 -5.04
N TRP A 160 -14.49 2.82 -5.15
CA TRP A 160 -13.41 3.02 -6.13
C TRP A 160 -13.66 2.29 -7.44
N GLY A 161 -14.40 1.18 -7.43
CA GLY A 161 -14.64 0.35 -8.61
C GLY A 161 -13.35 0.03 -9.37
N ASP A 162 -13.29 0.36 -10.66
CA ASP A 162 -12.13 0.09 -11.52
C ASP A 162 -10.94 1.05 -11.33
N LYS A 163 -11.04 2.05 -10.45
CA LYS A 163 -9.94 3.00 -10.20
C LYS A 163 -8.81 2.36 -9.39
N TRP A 164 -9.11 1.38 -8.54
CA TRP A 164 -8.12 0.71 -7.73
C TRP A 164 -7.68 -0.60 -8.36
N THR A 165 -6.41 -0.93 -8.20
CA THR A 165 -5.81 -2.16 -8.72
C THR A 165 -4.99 -2.89 -7.66
N ILE A 166 -4.41 -2.17 -6.71
CA ILE A 166 -3.68 -2.74 -5.58
C ILE A 166 -4.09 -2.07 -4.26
N VAL A 167 -4.23 -2.87 -3.21
CA VAL A 167 -4.51 -2.43 -1.83
C VAL A 167 -3.49 -3.05 -0.89
N LEU A 168 -2.92 -2.23 -0.01
CA LEU A 168 -2.08 -2.64 1.11
C LEU A 168 -2.94 -2.60 2.38
N LEU A 169 -3.34 -3.78 2.88
CA LEU A 169 -4.10 -3.91 4.12
C LEU A 169 -3.13 -4.13 5.28
N PHE A 170 -2.96 -3.15 6.15
CA PHE A 170 -2.13 -3.27 7.35
C PHE A 170 -2.96 -3.76 8.52
N CYS A 171 -2.51 -4.83 9.18
CA CYS A 171 -3.17 -5.36 10.37
C CYS A 171 -2.17 -5.90 11.38
N VAL A 172 -2.55 -5.91 12.66
CA VAL A 172 -1.75 -6.52 13.73
C VAL A 172 -1.65 -8.04 13.53
N GLN A 173 -2.79 -8.68 13.24
CA GLN A 173 -2.89 -10.12 13.07
C GLN A 173 -3.93 -10.45 12.01
N LEU A 174 -3.61 -11.37 11.10
CA LEU A 174 -4.54 -11.95 10.13
C LEU A 174 -4.89 -13.37 10.58
N GLU A 175 -6.18 -13.70 10.62
CA GLU A 175 -6.61 -15.08 10.79
C GLU A 175 -6.23 -15.91 9.55
N ASN A 176 -6.26 -17.24 9.66
CA ASN A 176 -6.10 -18.08 8.49
C ASN A 176 -7.23 -17.81 7.49
N VAL A 177 -6.95 -16.99 6.47
CA VAL A 177 -7.83 -16.74 5.32
C VAL A 177 -7.81 -17.99 4.43
N LYS A 178 -8.42 -19.07 4.90
CA LYS A 178 -8.67 -20.26 4.08
C LYS A 178 -9.78 -19.91 3.09
N ASN A 179 -9.64 -20.41 1.86
CA ASN A 179 -10.64 -20.31 0.79
C ASN A 179 -10.89 -18.87 0.31
N TRP A 180 -9.84 -18.21 -0.17
CA TRP A 180 -10.01 -16.95 -0.89
C TRP A 180 -10.64 -17.18 -2.28
N GLU A 181 -11.97 -17.11 -2.33
CA GLU A 181 -12.79 -17.46 -3.50
C GLU A 181 -13.07 -16.28 -4.45
N GLN A 182 -12.48 -15.10 -4.22
CA GLN A 182 -12.64 -13.97 -5.13
C GLN A 182 -11.88 -14.23 -6.45
N GLU A 183 -12.63 -14.47 -7.52
CA GLU A 183 -12.09 -14.82 -8.84
C GLU A 183 -11.27 -13.70 -9.48
N GLU A 184 -11.67 -12.44 -9.29
CA GLU A 184 -10.99 -11.30 -9.93
C GLU A 184 -9.92 -10.63 -9.04
N ILE A 185 -9.87 -10.97 -7.75
CA ILE A 185 -9.04 -10.28 -6.76
C ILE A 185 -8.08 -11.29 -6.12
N GLY A 186 -6.78 -11.02 -6.22
CA GLY A 186 -5.74 -11.79 -5.55
C GLY A 186 -5.64 -11.39 -4.08
N CYS A 187 -5.24 -12.31 -3.22
CA CYS A 187 -4.92 -12.01 -1.84
C CYS A 187 -3.58 -12.65 -1.50
N VAL A 188 -2.62 -11.84 -1.06
CA VAL A 188 -1.31 -12.28 -0.61
C VAL A 188 -1.07 -11.81 0.80
N LYS A 189 -0.53 -12.70 1.63
CA LYS A 189 -0.06 -12.34 2.96
C LYS A 189 1.43 -12.00 2.89
N VAL A 190 1.77 -10.87 3.46
CA VAL A 190 3.13 -10.38 3.69
C VAL A 190 3.35 -10.23 5.18
N THR A 191 4.21 -11.06 5.77
CA THR A 191 4.76 -10.81 7.10
C THR A 191 6.15 -10.20 6.98
N CYS A 192 6.70 -9.70 8.08
CA CYS A 192 8.11 -9.29 8.13
C CYS A 192 9.11 -10.45 7.85
N GLU A 193 8.65 -11.70 7.68
CA GLU A 193 9.53 -12.86 7.50
C GLU A 193 9.16 -13.80 6.33
N THR A 194 7.93 -13.83 5.81
CA THR A 194 7.52 -14.78 4.76
C THR A 194 6.26 -14.36 3.98
N HIS A 195 6.10 -14.91 2.77
CA HIS A 195 4.94 -14.65 1.89
C HIS A 195 4.32 -15.91 1.27
N GLN A 196 3.02 -15.85 0.95
CA GLN A 196 2.28 -16.83 0.14
C GLN A 196 1.84 -16.20 -1.19
N SER A 197 2.14 -16.85 -2.32
CA SER A 197 1.74 -16.38 -3.66
C SER A 197 0.31 -16.82 -4.00
N PRO A 198 -0.47 -16.00 -4.70
CA PRO A 198 -1.81 -16.37 -5.16
C PRO A 198 -1.72 -16.96 -6.59
N GLU A 199 -2.54 -17.97 -6.90
CA GLU A 199 -2.72 -18.46 -8.27
C GLU A 199 -3.94 -17.79 -8.95
N GLY A 200 -3.84 -17.43 -10.23
CA GLY A 200 -5.01 -17.12 -11.09
C GLY A 200 -4.88 -15.95 -12.08
N LYS A 201 -5.92 -15.77 -12.92
CA LYS A 201 -6.11 -14.69 -13.92
C LYS A 201 -6.74 -13.43 -13.31
N LYS A 202 -6.16 -12.96 -12.21
CA LYS A 202 -6.78 -11.95 -11.35
C LYS A 202 -6.42 -10.53 -11.81
N LYS A 203 -7.35 -9.58 -11.67
CA LYS A 203 -7.22 -8.18 -12.15
C LYS A 203 -6.71 -7.23 -11.07
N LYS A 204 -7.09 -7.46 -9.82
CA LYS A 204 -6.71 -6.63 -8.67
C LYS A 204 -5.98 -7.46 -7.63
N LEU A 205 -5.22 -6.81 -6.76
CA LEU A 205 -4.43 -7.48 -5.72
C LEU A 205 -4.62 -6.81 -4.36
N LEU A 206 -4.98 -7.62 -3.37
CA LEU A 206 -4.90 -7.30 -1.97
C LEU A 206 -3.59 -7.86 -1.39
N VAL A 207 -2.76 -7.00 -0.83
CA VAL A 207 -1.54 -7.34 -0.11
C VAL A 207 -1.78 -7.09 1.37
N VAL A 208 -1.87 -8.16 2.16
CA VAL A 208 -2.09 -8.07 3.60
C VAL A 208 -0.73 -8.00 4.31
N MET A 209 -0.43 -6.86 4.91
CA MET A 209 0.77 -6.57 5.68
C MET A 209 0.50 -6.87 7.15
N GLU A 210 0.91 -8.06 7.61
CA GLU A 210 0.78 -8.46 9.01
C GLU A 210 1.99 -8.00 9.81
N MET A 211 1.72 -7.14 10.80
CA MET A 211 2.72 -6.41 11.57
C MET A 211 3.15 -7.12 12.86
N GLY A 212 2.33 -8.06 13.36
CA GLY A 212 2.50 -8.60 14.70
C GLY A 212 2.17 -7.57 15.79
N THR A 213 2.39 -7.94 17.06
CA THR A 213 2.32 -7.00 18.18
C THR A 213 3.49 -6.02 18.10
N LEU A 214 3.18 -4.74 17.89
CA LEU A 214 4.12 -3.62 18.01
C LEU A 214 4.55 -3.42 19.48
#